data_AF-A0A382K830-F1
#
_entry.id   AF-A0A382K830-F1
#
_cell.length_a   1.000
_cell.length_b   1.000
_cell.length_c   1.000
_cell.angle_alpha   90.00
_cell.angle_beta   90.00
_cell.angle_gamma   90.00
#
_symmetry.space_group_name_H-M   'P 1'
#
loop_
_entity.id
_entity.type
_entity.pdbx_description
1 polymer ?
#
loop_
_entity_poly.entity_id
_entity_poly.type
_entity_poly.pdbx_seq_one_letter_code
_entity_poly.pdbx_strand_id
1 'polypeptide(L)'
;MMSNDLKNYLDRYPIGRRAVDILRLLGECPATSFHEQLVSRCILDTLDNSQINYQVDKYGNIVAKVGSHSGSGSENLPIAFVAHMDHPGFEVVRYEEGVPIASSLGGVPLASIAKGANAFYFDEKGGRGKCVLEPIPGAQNELLVKSSTPPPVGTPIVFALDDFSISEDLLR
;
A
#
# COMPACT_ATOMS: atom_id res chain seq x y z
N MET A 1 -23.11 8.86 7.96
CA MET A 1 -24.24 7.91 7.80
C MET A 1 -23.91 7.00 6.64
N MET A 2 -23.88 5.67 6.84
CA MET A 2 -23.69 4.72 5.73
C MET A 2 -24.90 4.76 4.79
N SER A 3 -24.71 4.64 3.48
CA SER A 3 -25.83 4.56 2.54
C SER A 3 -26.60 3.26 2.73
N ASN A 4 -27.91 3.28 2.42
CA ASN A 4 -28.77 2.09 2.53
C ASN A 4 -28.31 0.95 1.61
N ASP A 5 -27.71 1.27 0.46
CA ASP A 5 -27.24 0.27 -0.51
C ASP A 5 -25.99 -0.45 -0.02
N LEU A 6 -25.04 0.28 0.57
CA LEU A 6 -23.87 -0.32 1.22
C LEU A 6 -24.29 -1.26 2.34
N LYS A 7 -25.27 -0.86 3.15
CA LYS A 7 -25.80 -1.71 4.22
C LYS A 7 -26.42 -2.98 3.66
N ASN A 8 -27.22 -2.89 2.60
CA ASN A 8 -27.84 -4.03 1.95
C ASN A 8 -26.85 -5.00 1.30
N TYR A 9 -25.81 -4.52 0.60
CA TYR A 9 -24.78 -5.39 0.02
C TYR A 9 -23.97 -6.11 1.09
N LEU A 10 -23.52 -5.38 2.11
CA LEU A 10 -22.70 -5.95 3.19
C LEU A 10 -23.50 -6.92 4.08
N ASP A 11 -24.79 -6.68 4.28
CA ASP A 11 -25.70 -7.57 5.02
C ASP A 11 -26.06 -8.82 4.20
N ARG A 12 -26.10 -8.71 2.87
CA ARG A 12 -26.33 -9.83 1.94
C ARG A 12 -25.07 -10.67 1.69
N TYR A 13 -23.88 -10.06 1.74
CA TYR A 13 -22.58 -10.69 1.48
C TYR A 13 -21.57 -10.42 2.62
N PRO A 14 -21.64 -11.13 3.74
CA PRO A 14 -20.77 -10.90 4.90
C PRO A 14 -19.28 -11.09 4.60
N ILE A 15 -18.93 -11.92 3.61
CA ILE A 15 -17.54 -12.07 3.12
C ILE A 15 -17.07 -10.79 2.40
N GLY A 16 -17.95 -10.12 1.65
CA GLY A 16 -17.65 -8.86 0.98
C GLY A 16 -17.31 -7.75 1.98
N ARG A 17 -18.02 -7.71 3.12
CA ARG A 17 -17.70 -6.79 4.24
C ARG A 17 -16.27 -7.00 4.73
N ARG A 18 -15.92 -8.24 5.04
CA ARG A 18 -14.59 -8.58 5.53
C ARG A 18 -13.49 -8.24 4.51
N ALA A 19 -13.71 -8.51 3.22
CA ALA A 19 -12.74 -8.19 2.18
C ALA A 19 -12.48 -6.68 2.09
N VAL A 20 -13.53 -5.86 2.15
CA VAL A 20 -13.42 -4.39 2.08
C VAL A 20 -12.78 -3.83 3.33
N ASP A 21 -13.10 -4.38 4.50
CA ASP A 21 -12.46 -3.96 5.76
C ASP A 21 -10.96 -4.29 5.74
N ILE A 22 -10.56 -5.44 5.18
CA ILE A 22 -9.15 -5.79 4.96
C ILE A 22 -8.50 -4.83 3.96
N LEU A 23 -9.17 -4.53 2.84
CA LEU A 23 -8.64 -3.58 1.84
C LEU A 23 -8.44 -2.18 2.43
N ARG A 24 -9.38 -1.68 3.24
CA ARG A 24 -9.25 -0.40 3.93
C ARG A 24 -8.09 -0.43 4.92
N LEU A 25 -8.03 -1.45 5.76
CA LEU A 25 -6.98 -1.63 6.75
C LEU A 25 -5.58 -1.64 6.11
N LEU A 26 -5.40 -2.37 5.02
CA LEU A 26 -4.13 -2.42 4.29
C LEU A 26 -3.87 -1.13 3.51
N GLY A 27 -4.90 -0.49 2.94
CA GLY A 27 -4.79 0.77 2.21
C GLY A 27 -4.36 1.95 3.08
N GLU A 28 -4.68 1.92 4.37
CA GLU A 28 -4.19 2.91 5.35
C GLU A 28 -2.67 2.81 5.60
N CYS A 29 -2.03 1.71 5.18
CA CYS A 29 -0.59 1.51 5.30
C CYS A 29 0.11 1.93 3.99
N PRO A 30 0.72 3.12 3.92
CA PRO A 30 1.48 3.49 2.74
C PRO A 30 2.67 2.56 2.58
N ALA A 31 2.89 2.11 1.34
CA ALA A 31 3.99 1.24 0.97
C ALA A 31 4.46 1.53 -0.45
N THR A 32 5.76 1.46 -0.65
CA THR A 32 6.40 1.40 -1.98
C THR A 32 7.55 0.40 -1.90
N SER A 33 8.12 -0.01 -3.04
CA SER A 33 9.20 -1.01 -3.04
C SER A 33 10.33 -0.61 -2.07
N PHE A 34 10.78 -1.57 -1.24
CA PHE A 34 11.74 -1.43 -0.13
C PHE A 34 11.24 -0.66 1.12
N HIS A 35 10.02 -0.14 1.10
CA HIS A 35 9.40 0.64 2.17
C HIS A 35 8.04 0.02 2.58
N GLU A 36 8.02 -1.29 2.86
CA GLU A 36 6.81 -2.06 3.16
C GLU A 36 6.58 -2.32 4.66
N GLN A 37 7.31 -1.66 5.56
CA GLN A 37 7.32 -1.98 6.99
C GLN A 37 5.94 -1.77 7.65
N LEU A 38 5.21 -0.73 7.24
CA LEU A 38 3.89 -0.41 7.80
C LEU A 38 2.85 -1.48 7.42
N VAL A 39 2.78 -1.84 6.14
CA VAL A 39 1.85 -2.87 5.66
C VAL A 39 2.24 -4.25 6.19
N SER A 40 3.54 -4.56 6.24
CA SER A 40 4.06 -5.79 6.83
C SER A 40 3.62 -5.92 8.29
N ARG A 41 3.84 -4.88 9.11
CA ARG A 41 3.39 -4.87 10.51
C ARG A 41 1.89 -5.06 10.65
N CYS A 42 1.09 -4.38 9.82
CA CYS A 42 -0.36 -4.54 9.82
C CYS A 42 -0.79 -5.98 9.51
N ILE A 43 -0.12 -6.66 8.55
CA ILE A 43 -0.37 -8.07 8.24
C ILE A 43 0.00 -8.95 9.44
N LEU A 44 1.17 -8.75 10.06
CA LEU A 44 1.60 -9.52 11.23
C LEU A 44 0.63 -9.37 12.39
N ASP A 45 0.22 -8.14 12.72
CA ASP A 45 -0.78 -7.87 13.76
C ASP A 45 -2.12 -8.57 13.45
N THR A 46 -2.52 -8.60 12.16
CA THR A 46 -3.75 -9.29 11.72
C THR A 46 -3.64 -10.81 11.88
N LEU A 47 -2.48 -11.39 11.56
CA LEU A 47 -2.21 -12.82 11.70
C LEU A 47 -2.17 -13.24 13.18
N ASP A 48 -1.51 -12.46 14.03
CA ASP A 48 -1.45 -12.67 15.48
C ASP A 48 -2.85 -12.62 16.11
N ASN A 49 -3.64 -11.59 15.78
CA ASN A 49 -5.03 -11.46 16.24
C ASN A 49 -5.93 -12.60 15.74
N SER A 50 -5.59 -13.20 14.62
CA SER A 50 -6.29 -14.35 14.04
C SER A 50 -5.73 -15.70 14.48
N GLN A 51 -4.66 -15.71 15.31
CA GLN A 51 -3.95 -16.91 15.75
C GLN A 51 -3.44 -17.78 14.59
N ILE A 52 -3.01 -17.15 13.50
CA ILE A 52 -2.45 -17.84 12.32
C ILE A 52 -0.93 -17.82 12.43
N ASN A 53 -0.32 -19.01 12.41
CA ASN A 53 1.14 -19.14 12.45
C ASN A 53 1.77 -18.62 11.14
N TYR A 54 2.87 -17.88 11.28
CA TYR A 54 3.64 -17.37 10.16
C TYR A 54 5.16 -17.42 10.40
N GLN A 55 5.91 -17.24 9.33
CA GLN A 55 7.35 -16.99 9.35
C GLN A 55 7.66 -15.76 8.50
N VAL A 56 8.67 -14.99 8.90
CA VAL A 56 9.19 -13.86 8.14
C VAL A 56 10.60 -14.22 7.67
N ASP A 57 10.86 -14.10 6.37
CA ASP A 57 12.19 -14.37 5.82
C ASP A 57 13.14 -13.15 5.99
N LYS A 58 14.40 -13.30 5.55
CA LYS A 58 15.42 -12.24 5.64
C LYS A 58 15.15 -11.02 4.75
N TYR A 59 14.21 -11.13 3.82
CA TYR A 59 13.79 -10.04 2.91
C TYR A 59 12.49 -9.37 3.40
N GLY A 60 11.89 -9.86 4.49
CA GLY A 60 10.63 -9.34 5.02
C GLY A 60 9.38 -9.99 4.41
N ASN A 61 9.51 -11.02 3.58
CA ASN A 61 8.35 -11.74 3.05
C ASN A 61 7.68 -12.55 4.17
N ILE A 62 6.35 -12.57 4.18
CA ILE A 62 5.55 -13.25 5.20
C ILE A 62 4.95 -14.53 4.60
N VAL A 63 5.24 -15.66 5.22
CA VAL A 63 4.65 -16.96 4.86
C VAL A 63 3.74 -17.41 5.99
N ALA A 64 2.42 -17.24 5.79
CA ALA A 64 1.40 -17.71 6.71
C ALA A 64 0.89 -19.10 6.31
N LYS A 65 0.65 -19.97 7.29
CA LYS A 65 0.11 -21.32 7.05
C LYS A 65 -1.24 -21.47 7.73
N VAL A 66 -2.28 -21.62 6.92
CA VAL A 66 -3.61 -22.02 7.41
C VAL A 66 -3.69 -23.56 7.37
N GLY A 67 -4.03 -24.17 8.50
CA GLY A 67 -4.12 -25.63 8.60
C GLY A 67 -5.27 -26.20 7.75
N SER A 68 -5.10 -27.41 7.24
CA SER A 68 -6.22 -28.20 6.71
C SER A 68 -7.14 -28.60 7.86
N HIS A 69 -8.45 -28.62 7.63
CA HIS A 69 -9.40 -29.17 8.61
C HIS A 69 -8.99 -30.60 8.99
N SER A 70 -9.05 -30.91 10.29
CA SER A 70 -8.75 -32.23 10.85
C SER A 70 -9.49 -33.31 10.07
N GLY A 71 -8.75 -34.17 9.35
CA GLY A 71 -9.33 -35.22 8.49
C GLY A 71 -8.79 -35.23 7.05
N SER A 72 -8.10 -34.17 6.62
CA SER A 72 -7.33 -34.17 5.38
C SER A 72 -6.08 -35.05 5.52
N GLY A 73 -6.09 -36.24 4.93
CA GLY A 73 -4.94 -37.16 4.92
C GLY A 73 -3.64 -36.52 4.43
N SER A 74 -2.52 -37.15 4.79
CA SER A 74 -1.14 -36.71 4.54
C SER A 74 -0.72 -36.58 3.06
N GLU A 75 -1.66 -36.68 2.12
CA GLU A 75 -1.41 -36.67 0.67
C GLU A 75 -1.86 -35.38 -0.03
N ASN A 76 -2.43 -34.41 0.69
CA ASN A 76 -2.85 -33.16 0.07
C ASN A 76 -1.65 -32.23 -0.19
N LEU A 77 -1.35 -32.02 -1.47
CA LEU A 77 -0.33 -31.08 -1.93
C LEU A 77 -0.67 -29.65 -1.43
N PRO A 78 0.30 -28.91 -0.86
CA PRO A 78 0.05 -27.55 -0.41
C PRO A 78 -0.25 -26.64 -1.61
N ILE A 79 -1.20 -25.72 -1.43
CA ILE A 79 -1.47 -24.63 -2.36
C ILE A 79 -0.89 -23.35 -1.77
N ALA A 80 -0.11 -22.63 -2.57
CA ALA A 80 0.41 -21.31 -2.22
C ALA A 80 -0.38 -20.22 -2.94
N PHE A 81 -0.91 -19.27 -2.17
CA PHE A 81 -1.44 -18.01 -2.68
C PHE A 81 -0.40 -16.93 -2.42
N VAL A 82 -0.05 -16.16 -3.45
CA VAL A 82 1.02 -15.16 -3.39
C VAL A 82 0.49 -13.81 -3.80
N ALA A 83 0.80 -12.79 -3.00
CA ALA A 83 0.58 -11.38 -3.27
C ALA A 83 1.85 -10.61 -2.89
N HIS A 84 2.02 -9.40 -3.43
CA HIS A 84 3.11 -8.50 -3.07
C HIS A 84 2.58 -7.38 -2.14
N MET A 85 3.46 -6.84 -1.30
CA MET A 85 3.11 -5.80 -0.31
C MET A 85 3.31 -4.38 -0.84
N ASP A 86 4.17 -4.22 -1.84
CA ASP A 86 4.56 -2.92 -2.37
C ASP A 86 3.55 -2.40 -3.39
N HIS A 87 3.52 -1.08 -3.51
CA HIS A 87 2.76 -0.37 -4.53
C HIS A 87 3.71 0.56 -5.32
N PRO A 88 3.46 0.83 -6.61
CA PRO A 88 4.20 1.86 -7.33
C PRO A 88 4.18 3.20 -6.59
N GLY A 89 5.35 3.81 -6.46
CA GLY A 89 5.56 5.04 -5.71
C GLY A 89 6.84 5.74 -6.15
N PHE A 90 7.44 6.51 -5.25
CA PHE A 90 8.66 7.26 -5.51
C PHE A 90 9.56 7.29 -4.28
N GLU A 91 10.82 7.64 -4.49
CA GLU A 91 11.78 7.91 -3.43
C GLU A 91 12.57 9.17 -3.75
N VAL A 92 12.83 10.01 -2.74
CA VAL A 92 13.74 11.15 -2.89
C VAL A 92 15.16 10.62 -3.10
N VAL A 93 15.73 10.82 -4.29
CA VAL A 93 17.05 10.28 -4.65
C VAL A 93 18.17 11.29 -4.48
N ARG A 94 17.88 12.59 -4.58
CA ARG A 94 18.88 13.66 -4.45
C ARG A 94 18.24 15.03 -4.21
N TYR A 95 19.10 16.02 -4.01
CA TYR A 95 18.76 17.44 -4.02
C TYR A 95 19.47 18.13 -5.17
N GLU A 96 18.74 18.97 -5.91
CA GLU A 96 19.28 19.87 -6.94
C GLU A 96 18.92 21.30 -6.57
N GLU A 97 19.93 22.16 -6.38
CA GLU A 97 19.75 23.57 -6.01
C GLU A 97 18.86 23.78 -4.77
N GLY A 98 18.89 22.84 -3.82
CA GLY A 98 18.08 22.88 -2.60
C GLY A 98 16.65 22.32 -2.77
N VAL A 99 16.30 21.81 -3.95
CA VAL A 99 15.01 21.18 -4.23
C VAL A 99 15.16 19.65 -4.26
N PRO A 100 14.31 18.88 -3.55
CA PRO A 100 14.35 17.43 -3.62
C PRO A 100 13.84 16.92 -4.96
N ILE A 101 14.57 15.95 -5.52
CA ILE A 101 14.20 15.20 -6.73
C ILE A 101 13.84 13.78 -6.32
N ALA A 102 12.66 13.31 -6.72
CA ALA A 102 12.21 11.94 -6.52
C ALA A 102 12.26 11.14 -7.81
N SER A 103 12.56 9.85 -7.71
CA SER A 103 12.51 8.89 -8.81
C SER A 103 11.43 7.85 -8.57
N SER A 104 10.80 7.34 -9.63
CA SER A 104 9.76 6.30 -9.51
C SER A 104 10.34 4.96 -9.02
N LEU A 105 9.67 4.35 -8.06
CA LEU A 105 9.87 2.96 -7.65
C LEU A 105 8.75 2.11 -8.26
N GLY A 106 9.13 1.15 -9.11
CA GLY A 106 8.20 0.34 -9.88
C GLY A 106 7.68 1.02 -11.16
N GLY A 107 6.69 0.41 -11.78
CA GLY A 107 6.12 0.87 -13.06
C GLY A 107 5.05 1.94 -12.88
N VAL A 108 5.45 3.17 -12.55
CA VAL A 108 4.51 4.31 -12.48
C VAL A 108 4.20 4.81 -13.90
N PRO A 109 2.93 4.81 -14.36
CA PRO A 109 2.60 5.30 -15.70
C PRO A 109 2.84 6.81 -15.82
N LEU A 110 3.54 7.28 -16.85
CA LEU A 110 3.80 8.71 -17.08
C LEU A 110 2.53 9.56 -17.09
N ALA A 111 1.42 9.01 -17.60
CA ALA A 111 0.12 9.68 -17.63
C ALA A 111 -0.39 10.07 -16.22
N SER A 112 0.01 9.34 -15.17
CA SER A 112 -0.38 9.64 -13.78
C SER A 112 0.33 10.86 -13.20
N ILE A 113 1.46 11.27 -13.79
CA ILE A 113 2.33 12.35 -13.28
C ILE A 113 2.51 13.50 -14.28
N ALA A 114 2.04 13.36 -15.51
CA ALA A 114 2.23 14.35 -16.58
C ALA A 114 1.65 15.75 -16.27
N LYS A 115 0.69 15.85 -15.35
CA LYS A 115 0.09 17.11 -14.88
C LYS A 115 0.50 17.47 -13.44
N GLY A 116 1.50 16.77 -12.91
CA GLY A 116 1.77 16.71 -11.48
C GLY A 116 0.75 15.86 -10.72
N ALA A 117 1.06 15.54 -9.47
CA ALA A 117 0.21 14.72 -8.61
C ALA A 117 0.30 15.16 -7.15
N ASN A 118 -0.84 15.12 -6.46
CA ASN A 118 -0.87 15.22 -5.01
C ASN A 118 -0.29 13.94 -4.41
N ALA A 119 0.60 14.10 -3.44
CA ALA A 119 1.31 13.01 -2.83
C ALA A 119 1.55 13.28 -1.34
N PHE A 120 2.04 12.26 -0.65
CA PHE A 120 2.63 12.44 0.66
C PHE A 120 3.85 11.56 0.80
N TYR A 121 4.84 12.06 1.52
CA TYR A 121 5.92 11.23 2.03
C TYR A 121 5.55 10.64 3.38
N PHE A 122 6.16 9.51 3.73
CA PHE A 122 5.91 8.86 5.01
C PHE A 122 7.19 8.32 5.66
N ASP A 123 7.14 8.08 6.96
CA ASP A 123 8.19 7.44 7.73
C ASP A 123 7.77 6.04 8.23
N GLU A 124 8.72 5.29 8.80
CA GLU A 124 8.50 3.95 9.34
C GLU A 124 7.49 3.89 10.51
N LYS A 125 7.12 5.04 11.09
CA LYS A 125 6.12 5.16 12.15
C LYS A 125 4.74 5.55 11.61
N GLY A 126 4.61 5.75 10.31
CA GLY A 126 3.37 6.17 9.65
C GLY A 126 3.14 7.68 9.71
N GLY A 127 4.13 8.47 10.14
CA GLY A 127 4.10 9.92 10.03
C GLY A 127 4.03 10.33 8.58
N ARG A 128 3.09 11.23 8.21
CA ARG A 128 2.88 11.66 6.83
C ARG A 128 3.14 13.16 6.67
N GLY A 129 3.84 13.53 5.59
CA GLY A 129 4.00 14.93 5.17
C GLY A 129 3.50 15.14 3.75
N LYS A 130 2.67 16.17 3.55
CA LYS A 130 2.07 16.46 2.24
C LYS A 130 3.11 17.01 1.28
N CYS A 131 3.03 16.58 0.02
CA CYS A 131 3.83 17.12 -1.07
C CYS A 131 3.07 17.11 -2.40
N VAL A 132 3.62 17.82 -3.37
CA VAL A 132 3.18 17.78 -4.76
C VAL A 132 4.37 17.34 -5.61
N LEU A 133 4.13 16.37 -6.48
CA LEU A 133 5.10 15.92 -7.47
C LEU A 133 4.88 16.69 -8.76
N GLU A 134 5.94 17.28 -9.31
CA GLU A 134 5.89 17.98 -10.59
C GLU A 134 6.84 17.37 -11.62
N PRO A 135 6.39 17.19 -12.87
CA PRO A 135 7.22 16.65 -13.93
C PRO A 135 8.36 17.60 -14.27
N ILE A 136 9.57 17.04 -14.39
CA ILE A 136 10.72 17.76 -14.94
C ILE A 136 10.65 17.63 -16.46
N PRO A 137 10.63 18.74 -17.23
CA PRO A 137 10.59 18.68 -18.69
C PRO A 137 11.72 17.81 -19.27
N GLY A 138 11.36 16.76 -20.00
CA GLY A 138 12.31 15.84 -20.63
C GLY A 138 12.80 14.69 -19.72
N ALA A 139 12.50 14.72 -18.42
CA ALA A 139 12.73 13.56 -17.56
C ALA A 139 11.62 12.52 -17.74
N GLN A 140 11.99 11.24 -17.66
CA GLN A 140 11.01 10.15 -17.75
C GLN A 140 10.52 9.72 -16.36
N ASN A 141 11.42 9.52 -15.41
CA ASN A 141 11.08 8.91 -14.12
C ASN A 141 11.34 9.83 -12.92
N GLU A 142 11.73 11.07 -13.17
CA GLU A 142 12.13 12.01 -12.13
C GLU A 142 11.16 13.18 -12.00
N LEU A 143 10.90 13.56 -10.75
CA LEU A 143 9.91 14.53 -10.36
C LEU A 143 10.50 15.48 -9.32
N LEU A 144 10.14 16.76 -9.42
CA LEU A 144 10.41 17.74 -8.38
C LEU A 144 9.42 17.50 -7.23
N VAL A 145 9.91 17.51 -5.99
CA VAL A 145 9.08 17.38 -4.80
C VAL A 145 8.86 18.75 -4.16
N LYS A 146 7.64 19.27 -4.27
CA LYS A 146 7.23 20.51 -3.59
C LYS A 146 6.57 20.20 -2.27
N SER A 147 7.13 20.72 -1.18
CA SER A 147 6.57 20.58 0.17
C SER A 147 6.98 21.75 1.06
N SER A 148 6.20 22.03 2.10
CA SER A 148 6.55 23.06 3.09
C SER A 148 7.74 22.66 3.95
N THR A 149 7.92 21.36 4.18
CA THR A 149 9.07 20.75 4.86
C THR A 149 9.70 19.73 3.91
N PRO A 150 10.84 20.06 3.28
CA PRO A 150 11.50 19.19 2.32
C PRO A 150 11.89 17.82 2.92
N PRO A 151 11.47 16.69 2.32
CA PRO A 151 11.84 15.36 2.80
C PRO A 151 13.31 15.03 2.48
N PRO A 152 14.08 14.37 3.37
CA PRO A 152 15.46 13.98 3.11
C PRO A 152 15.57 12.90 2.01
N VAL A 153 16.78 12.67 1.51
CA VAL A 153 17.09 11.55 0.59
C VAL A 153 16.75 10.21 1.24
N GLY A 154 16.20 9.28 0.46
CA GLY A 154 15.71 7.97 0.91
C GLY A 154 14.28 7.99 1.44
N THR A 155 13.60 9.15 1.44
CA THR A 155 12.22 9.23 1.90
C THR A 155 11.25 8.67 0.85
N PRO A 156 10.39 7.71 1.21
CA PRO A 156 9.38 7.17 0.30
C PRO A 156 8.20 8.14 0.14
N ILE A 157 7.62 8.15 -1.07
CA ILE A 157 6.50 9.00 -1.46
C ILE A 157 5.47 8.14 -2.21
N VAL A 158 4.20 8.31 -1.87
CA VAL A 158 3.07 7.68 -2.58
C VAL A 158 2.04 8.73 -2.97
N PHE A 159 1.20 8.37 -3.93
CA PHE A 159 0.06 9.22 -4.32
C PHE A 159 -0.88 9.43 -3.14
N ALA A 160 -1.43 10.64 -3.03
CA ALA A 160 -2.49 10.96 -2.08
C ALA A 160 -3.84 10.52 -2.65
N LEU A 161 -4.05 9.20 -2.71
CA LEU A 161 -5.32 8.59 -3.10
C LEU A 161 -6.25 8.49 -1.89
N ASP A 162 -7.55 8.52 -2.16
CA ASP A 162 -8.56 8.28 -1.14
C ASP A 162 -8.55 6.80 -0.71
N ASP A 163 -8.88 6.53 0.54
CA ASP A 163 -8.99 5.16 1.05
C ASP A 163 -10.21 4.44 0.45
N PHE A 164 -10.11 3.11 0.35
CA PHE A 164 -11.15 2.28 -0.26
C PHE A 164 -12.52 2.41 0.44
N SER A 165 -13.52 2.70 -0.37
CA SER A 165 -14.93 2.79 0.01
C SER A 165 -15.79 1.99 -0.96
N ILE A 166 -17.00 1.64 -0.54
CA ILE A 166 -18.02 1.16 -1.47
C ILE A 166 -19.09 2.23 -1.55
N SER A 167 -19.44 2.61 -2.77
CA SER A 167 -20.60 3.43 -3.08
C SER A 167 -21.47 2.66 -4.06
N GLU A 168 -22.73 2.44 -3.68
CA GLU A 168 -23.67 1.59 -4.44
C GLU A 168 -23.10 0.17 -4.54
N ASP A 169 -22.73 -0.29 -5.74
CA ASP A 169 -22.09 -1.59 -6.02
C ASP A 169 -20.65 -1.45 -6.55
N LEU A 170 -20.05 -0.26 -6.44
CA LEU A 170 -18.70 0.03 -6.94
C LEU A 170 -17.72 0.24 -5.77
N LEU A 171 -16.59 -0.48 -5.83
CA LEU A 171 -15.40 -0.14 -5.05
C LEU A 171 -14.84 1.18 -5.60
N ARG A 172 -14.65 2.16 -4.72
CA ARG A 172 -14.11 3.48 -5.01
C ARG A 172 -12.88 3.72 -4.17
#